data_AF-A0A936I7U8-F1
#
_entry.id   AF-A0A936I7U8-F1
#
_cell.length_a   1.000
_cell.length_b   1.000
_cell.length_c   1.000
_cell.angle_alpha   90.00
_cell.angle_beta   90.00
_cell.angle_gamma   90.00
#
_symmetry.space_group_name_H-M   'P 1'
#
loop_
_entity.id
_entity.type
_entity.pdbx_description
1 polymer ?
#
loop_
_entity_poly.entity_id
_entity_poly.type
_entity_poly.pdbx_seq_one_letter_code
_entity_poly.pdbx_strand_id
1 'polypeptide(L)'
;MRLGKLEPLYYGVYHPVGPLQVTIALLMVLFAFLELSPAMRNYRFPAHVQTLGGLVSGFFGGLSGHQGALRSMFLVHGGLSKEGYVATGTAIALLVDFTRIPFYLGSMDVSPLTDQLPLLIGCVLAAFAGAWWGRKLLPSLTYRGVQFAVAVLLLGVAAGLLGGVI
;
A
#
# COMPACT_ATOMS: atom_id res chain seq x y z
N MET A 1 19.24 2.50 -10.83
CA MET A 1 18.55 3.33 -11.84
C MET A 1 17.86 4.49 -11.09
N ARG A 2 18.43 5.70 -11.11
CA ARG A 2 17.99 6.84 -10.29
C ARG A 2 16.84 7.59 -10.97
N LEU A 3 15.59 7.17 -10.73
CA LEU A 3 14.37 7.87 -11.20
C LEU A 3 14.16 9.25 -10.51
N GLY A 4 14.93 9.58 -9.48
CA GLY A 4 14.85 10.84 -8.73
C GLY A 4 15.66 12.02 -9.30
N LYS A 5 16.14 11.95 -10.55
CA LYS A 5 16.84 13.06 -11.24
C LYS A 5 15.99 13.72 -12.33
N LEU A 6 14.68 13.55 -12.30
CA LEU A 6 13.79 14.31 -13.19
C LEU A 6 13.76 15.76 -12.71
N GLU A 7 13.84 16.71 -13.63
CA GLU A 7 13.73 18.12 -13.28
C GLU A 7 12.41 18.38 -12.55
N PRO A 8 12.45 19.21 -11.50
CA PRO A 8 11.25 19.51 -10.73
C PRO A 8 10.25 20.29 -11.60
N LEU A 9 8.99 19.87 -11.56
CA LEU A 9 7.90 20.55 -12.26
C LEU A 9 7.55 21.86 -11.56
N TYR A 10 7.57 21.86 -10.22
CA TYR A 10 7.33 23.05 -9.40
C TYR A 10 7.98 22.89 -8.01
N TYR A 11 8.10 23.99 -7.28
CA TYR A 11 8.56 23.99 -5.89
C TYR A 11 7.35 23.90 -4.96
N GLY A 12 7.30 22.84 -4.15
CA GLY A 12 6.32 22.70 -3.08
C GLY A 12 6.71 23.50 -1.83
N VAL A 13 6.04 23.21 -0.72
CA VAL A 13 6.22 23.94 0.55
C VAL A 13 7.62 23.75 1.13
N TYR A 14 8.11 22.50 1.19
CA TYR A 14 9.45 22.19 1.72
C TYR A 14 10.37 21.56 0.67
N HIS A 15 9.82 20.81 -0.27
CA HIS A 15 10.58 20.07 -1.27
C HIS A 15 10.09 20.34 -2.70
N PRO A 16 11.01 20.33 -3.68
CA PRO A 16 10.64 20.40 -5.09
C PRO A 16 9.85 19.16 -5.50
N VAL A 17 8.77 19.37 -6.26
CA VAL A 17 7.87 18.31 -6.71
C VAL A 17 8.19 17.94 -8.15
N GLY A 18 8.64 16.70 -8.36
CA GLY A 18 8.99 16.14 -9.66
C GLY A 18 7.86 15.32 -10.31
N PRO A 19 8.03 14.94 -11.60
CA PRO A 19 7.03 14.15 -12.33
C PRO A 19 6.69 12.81 -11.66
N LEU A 20 7.65 12.21 -10.96
CA LEU A 20 7.46 10.96 -10.23
C LEU A 20 6.48 11.12 -9.06
N GLN A 21 6.65 12.16 -8.22
CA GLN A 21 5.77 12.43 -7.08
C GLN A 21 4.35 12.73 -7.55
N VAL A 22 4.20 13.52 -8.61
CA VAL A 22 2.88 13.80 -9.23
C VAL A 22 2.25 12.50 -9.74
N THR A 23 3.00 11.64 -10.41
CA THR A 23 2.48 10.36 -10.93
C THR A 23 2.02 9.45 -9.80
N ILE A 24 2.82 9.31 -8.74
CA ILE A 24 2.46 8.51 -7.56
C ILE A 24 1.22 9.10 -6.89
N ALA A 25 1.17 10.41 -6.67
CA ALA A 25 0.02 11.06 -6.05
C ALA A 25 -1.27 10.89 -6.87
N LEU A 26 -1.21 11.03 -8.20
CA LEU A 26 -2.36 10.78 -9.08
C LEU A 26 -2.83 9.33 -9.02
N LEU A 27 -1.90 8.35 -8.98
CA LEU A 27 -2.25 6.95 -8.78
C LEU A 27 -2.91 6.70 -7.41
N MET A 28 -2.42 7.34 -6.35
CA MET A 28 -3.02 7.25 -5.01
C MET A 28 -4.43 7.83 -4.97
N VAL A 29 -4.65 8.98 -5.61
CA VAL A 29 -5.97 9.60 -5.75
C VAL A 29 -6.92 8.68 -6.52
N LEU A 30 -6.47 8.13 -7.65
CA LEU A 30 -7.22 7.15 -8.41
C LEU A 30 -7.62 5.96 -7.53
N PHE A 31 -6.67 5.38 -6.77
CA PHE A 31 -6.97 4.25 -5.88
C PHE A 31 -7.92 4.61 -4.75
N ALA A 32 -7.80 5.80 -4.15
CA ALA A 32 -8.74 6.25 -3.12
C ALA A 32 -10.18 6.35 -3.67
N PHE A 33 -10.35 6.89 -4.87
CA PHE A 33 -11.67 6.94 -5.52
C PHE A 33 -12.20 5.57 -5.91
N LEU A 34 -11.33 4.67 -6.39
CA LEU A 34 -11.68 3.29 -6.69
C LEU A 34 -12.12 2.54 -5.42
N GLU A 35 -11.44 2.74 -4.30
CA GLU A 35 -11.76 2.15 -2.98
C GLU A 35 -13.13 2.62 -2.45
N LEU A 36 -13.45 3.90 -2.67
CA LEU A 36 -14.74 4.51 -2.28
C LEU A 36 -15.88 4.18 -3.24
N SER A 37 -15.57 3.71 -4.45
CA SER A 37 -16.56 3.48 -5.51
C SER A 37 -17.50 2.31 -5.17
N PRO A 38 -18.82 2.54 -5.09
CA PRO A 38 -19.79 1.47 -4.87
C PRO A 38 -19.95 0.55 -6.08
N ALA A 39 -19.54 0.98 -7.28
CA ALA A 39 -19.69 0.21 -8.52
C ALA A 39 -18.83 -1.07 -8.55
N MET A 40 -17.68 -1.05 -7.88
CA MET A 40 -16.82 -2.24 -7.78
C MET A 40 -17.21 -3.19 -6.65
N ARG A 41 -18.20 -2.82 -5.83
CA ARG A 41 -18.69 -3.62 -4.69
C ARG A 41 -19.61 -4.77 -5.11
N ASN A 42 -20.30 -4.62 -6.24
CA ASN A 42 -21.29 -5.58 -6.70
C ASN A 42 -20.78 -6.45 -7.85
N TYR A 43 -19.53 -6.24 -8.30
CA TYR A 43 -18.97 -6.95 -9.44
C TYR A 43 -18.23 -8.20 -8.97
N ARG A 44 -18.86 -9.37 -9.15
CA ARG A 44 -18.20 -10.65 -8.92
C ARG A 44 -17.23 -10.91 -10.06
N PHE A 45 -15.94 -10.68 -9.81
CA PHE A 45 -14.91 -11.03 -10.78
C PHE A 45 -14.90 -12.55 -11.00
N PRO A 46 -15.01 -13.03 -12.26
CA PRO A 46 -14.77 -14.43 -12.59
C PRO A 46 -13.37 -14.86 -12.13
N ALA A 47 -13.18 -16.14 -11.77
CA ALA A 47 -11.90 -16.65 -11.27
C ALA A 47 -10.70 -16.33 -12.19
N HIS A 48 -10.90 -16.37 -13.52
CA HIS A 48 -9.90 -15.97 -14.52
C HIS A 48 -9.45 -14.49 -14.40
N VAL A 49 -10.35 -13.60 -14.00
CA VAL A 49 -10.07 -12.17 -13.85
C VAL A 49 -9.32 -11.87 -12.55
N GLN A 50 -9.36 -12.76 -11.55
CA GLN A 50 -8.56 -12.61 -10.32
C GLN A 50 -7.06 -12.74 -10.59
N THR A 51 -6.65 -13.66 -11.49
CA THR A 51 -5.24 -13.83 -11.86
C THR A 51 -4.72 -12.60 -12.64
N LEU A 52 -5.52 -12.12 -13.60
CA LEU A 52 -5.21 -10.87 -14.33
C LEU A 52 -5.20 -9.66 -13.38
N GLY A 53 -6.15 -9.60 -12.46
CA GLY A 53 -6.23 -8.58 -11.41
C GLY A 53 -5.00 -8.59 -10.49
N GLY A 54 -4.48 -9.78 -10.16
CA GLY A 54 -3.23 -9.94 -9.43
C GLY A 54 -2.01 -9.38 -10.18
N LEU A 55 -1.92 -9.61 -11.49
CA LEU A 55 -0.84 -9.05 -12.32
C LEU A 55 -0.91 -7.53 -12.42
N VAL A 56 -2.10 -6.99 -12.69
CA VAL A 56 -2.34 -5.53 -12.75
C VAL A 56 -2.07 -4.89 -11.39
N SER A 57 -2.55 -5.51 -10.31
CA SER A 57 -2.28 -5.07 -8.94
C SER A 57 -0.79 -5.15 -8.58
N GLY A 58 -0.06 -6.15 -9.07
CA GLY A 58 1.38 -6.28 -8.87
C GLY A 58 2.17 -5.19 -9.60
N PHE A 59 1.80 -4.89 -10.85
CA PHE A 59 2.44 -3.85 -11.65
C PHE A 59 2.22 -2.46 -11.07
N PHE A 60 0.96 -2.03 -10.91
CA PHE A 60 0.65 -0.70 -10.36
C PHE A 60 0.99 -0.59 -8.88
N GLY A 61 0.95 -1.72 -8.16
CA GLY A 61 1.43 -1.84 -6.80
C GLY A 61 2.93 -1.67 -6.65
N GLY A 62 3.71 -2.19 -7.58
CA GLY A 62 5.16 -1.99 -7.65
C GLY A 62 5.55 -0.56 -8.05
N LEU A 63 4.78 0.08 -8.93
CA LEU A 63 5.01 1.47 -9.35
C LEU A 63 4.63 2.51 -8.29
N SER A 64 3.47 2.33 -7.65
CA SER A 64 2.93 3.34 -6.72
C SER A 64 3.18 3.00 -5.25
N GLY A 65 3.52 1.76 -4.90
CA GLY A 65 3.60 1.27 -3.53
C GLY A 65 2.25 0.91 -2.88
N HIS A 66 1.11 1.17 -3.55
CA HIS A 66 -0.24 1.09 -2.97
C HIS A 66 -1.02 -0.19 -3.35
N GLN A 67 -0.33 -1.31 -3.43
CA GLN A 67 -0.89 -2.63 -3.81
C GLN A 67 -1.98 -3.16 -2.88
N GLY A 68 -2.07 -2.63 -1.65
CA GLY A 68 -3.01 -3.07 -0.62
C GLY A 68 -4.48 -2.87 -1.02
N ALA A 69 -4.80 -1.73 -1.66
CA ALA A 69 -6.15 -1.36 -2.10
C ALA A 69 -6.70 -2.33 -3.16
N LEU A 70 -5.97 -2.48 -4.27
CA LEU A 70 -6.33 -3.40 -5.35
C LEU A 70 -6.41 -4.85 -4.89
N ARG A 71 -5.45 -5.31 -4.08
CA ARG A 71 -5.46 -6.67 -3.51
C ARG A 71 -6.69 -6.92 -2.64
N SER A 72 -7.01 -5.95 -1.78
CA SER A 72 -8.18 -6.02 -0.90
C SER A 72 -9.47 -6.14 -1.70
N MET A 73 -9.57 -5.36 -2.77
CA MET A 73 -10.70 -5.42 -3.68
C MET A 73 -10.84 -6.79 -4.36
N PHE A 74 -9.78 -7.43 -4.85
CA PHE A 74 -9.90 -8.75 -5.47
C PHE A 74 -10.22 -9.86 -4.44
N LEU A 75 -9.65 -9.80 -3.24
CA LEU A 75 -9.88 -10.80 -2.19
C LEU A 75 -11.28 -10.73 -1.57
N VAL A 76 -11.86 -9.53 -1.42
CA VAL A 76 -13.24 -9.35 -0.91
C VAL A 76 -14.27 -10.10 -1.77
N HIS A 77 -14.00 -10.25 -3.07
CA HIS A 77 -14.90 -10.93 -4.00
C HIS A 77 -14.63 -12.44 -4.15
N GLY A 78 -13.65 -12.98 -3.41
CA GLY A 78 -13.28 -14.41 -3.45
C GLY A 78 -14.20 -15.34 -2.64
N GLY A 79 -15.25 -14.82 -2.01
CA GLY A 79 -16.16 -15.63 -1.17
C GLY A 79 -15.54 -16.11 0.15
N LEU A 80 -14.44 -15.48 0.58
CA LEU A 80 -13.71 -15.83 1.80
C LEU A 80 -14.46 -15.34 3.05
N SER A 81 -14.30 -16.06 4.17
CA SER A 81 -14.67 -15.52 5.49
C SER A 81 -13.78 -14.33 5.86
N LYS A 82 -14.14 -13.55 6.88
CA LYS A 82 -13.31 -12.43 7.36
C LYS A 82 -11.90 -12.90 7.74
N GLU A 83 -11.80 -14.06 8.37
CA GLU A 83 -10.54 -14.71 8.75
C GLU A 83 -9.77 -15.18 7.52
N GLY A 84 -10.44 -15.83 6.56
CA GLY A 84 -9.84 -16.24 5.30
C GLY A 84 -9.28 -15.06 4.52
N TYR A 85 -10.02 -13.96 4.46
CA TYR A 85 -9.58 -12.73 3.82
C TYR A 85 -8.29 -12.17 4.46
N VAL A 86 -8.25 -12.05 5.78
CA VAL A 86 -7.06 -11.56 6.51
C VAL A 86 -5.89 -12.53 6.34
N ALA A 87 -6.13 -13.84 6.45
CA ALA A 87 -5.11 -14.87 6.31
C ALA A 87 -4.49 -14.89 4.90
N THR A 88 -5.31 -14.90 3.85
CA THR A 88 -4.85 -14.86 2.46
C THR A 88 -4.12 -13.56 2.16
N GLY A 89 -4.64 -12.42 2.62
CA GLY A 89 -3.95 -11.13 2.52
C GLY A 89 -2.58 -11.15 3.20
N THR A 90 -2.47 -11.78 4.37
CA THR A 90 -1.21 -11.89 5.11
C THR A 90 -0.23 -12.81 4.39
N ALA A 91 -0.70 -13.95 3.89
CA ALA A 91 0.13 -14.89 3.11
C ALA A 91 0.69 -14.23 1.84
N ILE A 92 -0.13 -13.48 1.10
CA ILE A 92 0.34 -12.73 -0.07
C ILE A 92 1.38 -11.67 0.32
N ALA A 93 1.19 -10.97 1.44
CA ALA A 93 2.18 -9.98 1.92
C ALA A 93 3.53 -10.65 2.23
N LEU A 94 3.51 -11.78 2.95
CA LEU A 94 4.72 -12.54 3.27
C LEU A 94 5.44 -13.03 2.00
N LEU A 95 4.71 -13.50 0.99
CA LEU A 95 5.30 -13.90 -0.30
C LEU A 95 5.97 -12.72 -1.00
N VAL A 96 5.33 -11.55 -1.00
CA VAL A 96 5.93 -10.33 -1.59
C VAL A 96 7.18 -9.93 -0.81
N ASP A 97 7.15 -9.93 0.52
CA ASP A 97 8.29 -9.57 1.36
C ASP A 97 9.45 -10.55 1.17
N PHE A 98 9.17 -11.84 1.01
CA PHE A 98 10.19 -12.84 0.70
C PHE A 98 10.93 -12.55 -0.61
N THR A 99 10.25 -11.95 -1.59
CA THR A 99 10.90 -11.52 -2.85
C THR A 99 11.61 -10.16 -2.71
N ARG A 100 11.08 -9.23 -1.91
CA ARG A 100 11.60 -7.86 -1.81
C ARG A 100 12.79 -7.72 -0.88
N ILE A 101 12.76 -8.37 0.28
CA ILE A 101 13.80 -8.22 1.31
C ILE A 101 15.18 -8.62 0.77
N PRO A 102 15.38 -9.78 0.11
CA PRO A 102 16.68 -10.14 -0.43
C PRO A 102 17.17 -9.15 -1.49
N PHE A 103 16.26 -8.65 -2.33
CA PHE A 103 16.60 -7.65 -3.34
C PHE A 103 17.06 -6.34 -2.69
N TYR A 104 16.38 -5.86 -1.66
CA TYR A 104 16.77 -4.66 -0.92
C TYR A 104 18.10 -4.85 -0.20
N LEU A 105 18.32 -5.98 0.48
CA LEU A 105 19.60 -6.29 1.13
C LEU A 105 20.77 -6.32 0.14
N GLY A 106 20.56 -6.80 -1.09
CA GLY A 106 21.58 -6.79 -2.14
C GLY A 106 21.81 -5.42 -2.78
N SER A 107 20.89 -4.46 -2.61
CA SER A 107 20.90 -3.16 -3.29
C SER A 107 21.20 -1.97 -2.35
N MET A 108 21.00 -2.14 -1.05
CA MET A 108 21.11 -1.09 -0.04
C MET A 108 22.44 -1.16 0.69
N ASP A 109 22.93 0.01 1.10
CA ASP A 109 24.02 0.10 2.06
C ASP A 109 23.49 -0.30 3.44
N VAL A 110 24.03 -1.38 3.99
CA VAL A 110 23.62 -1.97 5.27
C VAL A 110 24.34 -1.36 6.47
N SER A 111 25.34 -0.50 6.25
CA SER A 111 26.09 0.16 7.32
C SER A 111 25.23 0.96 8.32
N PRO A 112 24.13 1.64 7.92
CA PRO A 112 23.28 2.38 8.87
C PRO A 112 22.42 1.48 9.75
N LEU A 113 22.23 0.19 9.39
CA LEU A 113 21.35 -0.72 10.13
C LEU A 113 21.87 -1.00 11.54
N THR A 114 23.18 -1.02 11.73
CA THR A 114 23.81 -1.21 13.04
C THR A 114 23.55 -0.02 13.97
N ASP A 115 23.63 1.21 13.44
CA ASP A 115 23.42 2.43 14.22
C ASP A 115 21.94 2.67 14.54
N GLN A 116 21.05 2.21 13.67
CA GLN A 116 19.60 2.36 13.80
C GLN A 116 18.90 1.11 14.35
N LEU A 117 19.65 0.12 14.84
CA LEU A 117 19.10 -1.13 15.36
C LEU A 117 18.02 -0.93 16.45
N PRO A 118 18.16 0.02 17.41
CA PRO A 118 17.10 0.28 18.39
C PRO A 118 15.80 0.79 17.76
N LEU A 119 15.89 1.67 16.75
CA LEU A 119 14.75 2.16 16.00
C LEU A 119 14.07 1.02 15.23
N LEU A 120 14.85 0.16 14.59
CA LEU A 120 14.33 -1.00 13.87
C LEU A 120 13.56 -1.93 14.80
N ILE A 121 14.13 -2.27 15.97
CA ILE A 121 13.45 -3.08 16.99
C ILE A 121 12.16 -2.39 17.45
N GLY A 122 12.20 -1.08 17.71
CA GLY A 122 11.02 -0.30 18.07
C GLY A 122 9.92 -0.37 17.01
N CYS A 123 10.26 -0.20 15.74
CA CYS A 123 9.32 -0.33 14.62
C CYS A 123 8.72 -1.74 14.52
N VAL A 124 9.54 -2.78 14.69
CA VAL A 124 9.07 -4.17 14.68
C VAL A 124 8.09 -4.42 15.82
N LEU A 125 8.42 -4.00 17.05
CA LEU A 125 7.54 -4.15 18.20
C LEU A 125 6.24 -3.37 18.03
N ALA A 126 6.31 -2.15 17.49
CA ALA A 126 5.13 -1.34 17.18
C ALA A 126 4.23 -2.02 16.12
N ALA A 127 4.82 -2.63 15.08
CA ALA A 127 4.09 -3.37 14.07
C ALA A 127 3.37 -4.60 14.67
N PHE A 128 4.05 -5.37 15.55
CA PHE A 128 3.43 -6.49 16.26
C PHE A 128 2.30 -6.04 17.20
N ALA A 129 2.52 -4.98 17.97
CA ALA A 129 1.51 -4.41 18.85
C ALA A 129 0.28 -3.92 18.06
N GLY A 130 0.51 -3.24 16.94
CA GLY A 130 -0.54 -2.79 16.02
C GLY A 130 -1.34 -3.95 15.42
N ALA A 131 -0.67 -5.02 14.98
CA ALA A 131 -1.34 -6.21 14.45
C ALA A 131 -2.17 -6.93 15.53
N TRP A 132 -1.65 -7.05 16.74
CA TRP A 132 -2.37 -7.63 17.88
C TRP A 132 -3.62 -6.82 18.24
N TRP A 133 -3.51 -5.48 18.26
CA TRP A 133 -4.65 -4.59 18.50
C TRP A 133 -5.66 -4.65 17.35
N GLY A 134 -5.19 -4.65 16.10
CA GLY A 134 -6.03 -4.77 14.90
C GLY A 134 -6.87 -6.04 14.90
N ARG A 135 -6.32 -7.17 15.36
CA ARG A 135 -7.06 -8.43 15.55
C ARG A 135 -8.25 -8.27 16.50
N LYS A 136 -8.13 -7.47 17.56
CA LYS A 136 -9.23 -7.21 18.49
C LYS A 136 -10.29 -6.28 17.92
N LEU A 137 -9.92 -5.36 17.04
CA LEU A 137 -10.85 -4.41 16.39
C LEU A 137 -11.60 -5.02 15.20
N LEU A 138 -11.03 -6.04 14.55
CA LEU A 138 -11.57 -6.73 13.38
C LEU A 138 -13.06 -7.13 13.47
N PRO A 139 -13.58 -7.64 14.59
CA PRO A 139 -15.01 -7.96 14.74
C PRO A 139 -15.93 -6.73 14.65
N SER A 140 -15.46 -5.59 15.13
CA SER A 140 -16.22 -4.34 15.24
C SER A 140 -16.12 -3.45 14.00
N LEU A 141 -15.24 -3.79 13.06
CA LEU A 141 -15.02 -3.02 11.83
C LEU A 141 -16.00 -3.43 10.73
N THR A 142 -16.61 -2.43 10.11
CA THR A 142 -17.36 -2.62 8.86
C THR A 142 -16.42 -2.47 7.67
N TYR A 143 -16.69 -3.20 6.58
CA TYR A 143 -15.93 -3.06 5.33
C TYR A 143 -15.85 -1.58 4.88
N ARG A 144 -16.96 -0.84 5.02
CA ARG A 144 -17.04 0.58 4.65
C ARG A 144 -16.17 1.49 5.54
N GLY A 145 -16.08 1.19 6.83
CA GLY A 145 -15.21 1.93 7.74
C GLY A 145 -13.73 1.77 7.37
N VAL A 146 -13.31 0.55 7.02
CA VAL A 146 -11.93 0.28 6.58
C VAL A 146 -11.62 1.00 5.27
N GLN A 147 -12.51 0.90 4.27
CA GLN A 147 -12.35 1.58 2.98
C GLN A 147 -12.24 3.09 3.13
N PHE A 148 -13.11 3.68 3.95
CA PHE A 148 -13.09 5.13 4.20
C PHE A 148 -11.77 5.55 4.87
N ALA A 149 -11.31 4.81 5.88
CA ALA A 149 -10.04 5.09 6.54
C ALA A 149 -8.86 5.02 5.57
N VAL A 150 -8.78 3.97 4.74
CA VAL A 150 -7.72 3.81 3.72
C VAL A 150 -7.78 4.95 2.71
N ALA A 151 -8.96 5.28 2.18
CA ALA A 151 -9.11 6.34 1.19
C ALA A 151 -8.69 7.71 1.74
N VAL A 152 -9.08 8.05 2.97
CA VAL A 152 -8.67 9.30 3.62
C VAL A 152 -7.15 9.37 3.81
N LEU A 153 -6.52 8.28 4.25
CA LEU A 153 -5.07 8.22 4.42
C LEU A 153 -4.34 8.36 3.07
N LEU A 154 -4.82 7.68 2.02
CA LEU A 154 -4.26 7.80 0.67
C LEU A 154 -4.36 9.23 0.14
N LEU A 155 -5.51 9.87 0.31
CA LEU A 155 -5.70 11.27 -0.11
C LEU A 155 -4.80 12.22 0.69
N GLY A 156 -4.63 11.98 1.99
CA GLY A 156 -3.73 12.75 2.84
C GLY A 156 -2.27 12.67 2.39
N VAL A 157 -1.77 11.47 2.10
CA VAL A 157 -0.40 11.28 1.60
C VAL A 157 -0.24 11.86 0.19
N ALA A 158 -1.23 11.69 -0.69
CA ALA A 158 -1.20 12.30 -2.02
C ALA A 158 -1.17 13.83 -1.95
N ALA A 159 -1.94 14.44 -1.05
CA ALA A 159 -1.88 15.87 -0.79
C ALA A 159 -0.52 16.31 -0.22
N GLY A 160 0.10 15.50 0.64
CA GLY A 160 1.45 15.75 1.14
C GLY A 160 2.51 15.76 0.04
N LEU A 161 2.45 14.77 -0.87
CA LEU A 161 3.34 14.67 -2.03
C LEU A 161 3.16 15.83 -3.02
N LEU A 162 1.90 16.17 -3.35
CA LEU A 162 1.60 17.30 -4.24
C LEU A 162 1.92 18.65 -3.60
N GLY A 163 1.77 18.77 -2.27
CA GLY A 163 2.18 19.95 -1.52
C GLY A 163 3.69 20.07 -1.35
N GLY A 164 4.47 19.03 -1.68
CA GLY A 164 5.91 18.97 -1.39
C GLY A 164 6.21 19.09 0.10
N VAL A 165 5.33 18.53 0.94
CA VAL A 165 5.54 18.40 2.38
C VAL A 165 6.42 17.21 2.70
N ILE A 166 6.27 16.16 1.89
CA ILE A 166 7.01 14.89 1.88
C ILE A 166 7.33 14.55 0.42
#